data_AF-X1VQW6-F1
#
_entry.id   AF-X1VQW6-F1
#
_cell.length_a   1.000
_cell.length_b   1.000
_cell.length_c   1.000
_cell.angle_alpha   90.00
_cell.angle_beta   90.00
_cell.angle_gamma   90.00
#
_symmetry.space_group_name_H-M   'P 1'
#
loop_
_entity.id
_entity.type
_entity.pdbx_description
1 polymer ?
#
loop_
_entity_poly.entity_id
_entity_poly.type
_entity_poly.pdbx_seq_one_letter_code
_entity_poly.pdbx_strand_id
1 'polypeptide(L)'
;YLNGLGEAVGELRRYLLDSIRRDDLSRVEELLAAMDDIYNILVTMDFPDAITSGLRRTTDMVRGILERTRSDLTLVIQQKKLEGKLKTFEDRLR
;
A
#
# COMPACT_ATOMS: atom_id res chain seq x y z
N TYR A 1 8.71 3.03 19.74
CA TYR A 1 8.95 2.00 18.71
C TYR A 1 7.69 1.69 17.89
N LEU A 2 6.54 1.32 18.48
CA LEU A 2 5.33 0.96 17.73
C LEU A 2 4.68 2.11 16.94
N ASN A 3 4.63 3.32 17.51
CA ASN A 3 4.18 4.50 16.74
C ASN A 3 5.10 4.78 15.54
N GLY A 4 6.39 4.50 15.66
CA GLY A 4 7.35 4.65 14.55
C GLY A 4 7.10 3.67 13.41
N LEU A 5 6.60 2.46 13.69
CA LEU A 5 6.15 1.51 12.65
C LEU A 5 4.90 2.03 11.92
N GLY A 6 3.94 2.61 12.65
CA GLY A 6 2.77 3.25 12.05
C GLY A 6 3.14 4.42 11.14
N GLU A 7 4.04 5.29 11.59
CA GLU A 7 4.59 6.39 10.79
C GLU A 7 5.35 5.88 9.56
N ALA A 8 6.16 4.83 9.70
CA ALA A 8 6.88 4.22 8.59
C ALA A 8 5.93 3.69 7.50
N VAL A 9 4.84 3.02 7.87
CA VAL A 9 3.81 2.55 6.92
C VAL A 9 3.14 3.74 6.20
N GLY A 10 2.90 4.85 6.91
CA GLY A 10 2.39 6.07 6.31
C GLY A 10 3.34 6.67 5.27
N GLU A 11 4.64 6.71 5.58
CA GLU A 11 5.69 7.18 4.68
C GLU A 11 5.88 6.26 3.46
N LEU A 12 5.79 4.94 3.65
CA LEU A 12 5.78 3.96 2.55
C LEU A 12 4.61 4.22 1.60
N ARG A 13 3.40 4.45 2.14
CA ARG A 13 2.24 4.81 1.31
C ARG A 13 2.48 6.10 0.55
N ARG A 14 3.04 7.14 1.21
CA ARG A 14 3.33 8.42 0.54
C ARG A 14 4.27 8.20 -0.64
N TYR A 15 5.36 7.47 -0.44
CA TYR A 15 6.33 7.17 -1.48
C TYR A 15 5.74 6.33 -2.63
N LEU A 16 4.87 5.37 -2.31
CA LEU A 16 4.13 4.58 -3.30
C LEU A 16 3.23 5.47 -4.16
N LEU A 17 2.41 6.33 -3.54
CA LEU A 17 1.52 7.25 -4.27
C LEU A 17 2.30 8.26 -5.11
N ASP A 18 3.45 8.74 -4.62
CA ASP A 18 4.32 9.62 -5.39
C ASP A 18 4.95 8.92 -6.60
N SER A 19 5.25 7.62 -6.50
CA SER A 19 5.78 6.83 -7.60
C SER A 19 4.71 6.59 -8.67
N ILE A 20 3.49 6.23 -8.25
CA ILE A 20 2.30 6.15 -9.13
C ILE A 20 2.09 7.47 -9.88
N ARG A 21 2.17 8.61 -9.17
CA ARG A 21 1.99 9.94 -9.79
C ARG A 21 3.04 10.26 -10.86
N ARG A 22 4.24 9.70 -10.73
CA ARG A 22 5.33 9.80 -11.71
C ARG A 22 5.28 8.73 -12.80
N ASP A 23 4.20 7.96 -12.84
CA ASP A 23 4.00 6.83 -13.75
C ASP A 23 5.01 5.68 -13.56
N ASP A 24 5.73 5.68 -12.43
CA ASP A 24 6.74 4.71 -12.06
C ASP A 24 6.14 3.62 -11.16
N LEU A 25 5.89 2.46 -11.77
CA LEU A 25 5.38 1.27 -11.10
C LEU A 25 6.48 0.22 -10.83
N SER A 26 7.76 0.57 -10.98
CA SER A 26 8.85 -0.39 -10.83
C SER A 26 8.95 -0.98 -9.42
N ARG A 27 8.61 -0.18 -8.40
CA ARG A 27 8.80 -0.54 -6.97
C ARG A 27 7.52 -0.61 -6.15
N VAL A 28 6.35 -0.38 -6.76
CA VAL A 28 5.09 -0.31 -6.01
C VAL A 28 4.71 -1.64 -5.37
N GLU A 29 5.02 -2.78 -6.00
CA GLU A 29 4.80 -4.10 -5.41
C GLU A 29 5.75 -4.37 -4.23
N GLU A 30 7.03 -4.01 -4.35
CA GLU A 30 8.01 -4.15 -3.26
C GLU A 30 7.61 -3.33 -2.03
N LEU A 31 7.16 -2.10 -2.24
CA LEU A 31 6.69 -1.21 -1.17
C LEU A 31 5.44 -1.74 -0.49
N LEU A 32 4.50 -2.26 -1.29
CA LEU A 32 3.28 -2.86 -0.76
C LEU A 32 3.59 -4.12 0.07
N ALA A 33 4.50 -4.97 -0.40
CA ALA A 33 4.97 -6.14 0.34
C ALA A 33 5.64 -5.76 1.66
N ALA A 34 6.47 -4.70 1.67
CA ALA A 34 7.06 -4.20 2.91
C ALA A 34 6.01 -3.69 3.91
N MET A 35 4.93 -3.03 3.44
CA MET A 35 3.82 -2.64 4.29
C MET A 35 3.06 -3.86 4.86
N ASP A 36 2.92 -4.92 4.06
CA ASP A 36 2.34 -6.20 4.48
C ASP A 36 3.17 -6.90 5.56
N ASP A 37 4.49 -6.96 5.38
CA ASP A 37 5.39 -7.57 6.36
C ASP A 37 5.32 -6.83 7.71
N ILE A 38 5.26 -5.50 7.69
CA ILE A 38 5.05 -4.69 8.89
C ILE A 38 3.73 -5.04 9.57
N TYR A 39 2.64 -5.13 8.81
CA TYR A 39 1.33 -5.50 9.35
C TYR A 39 1.35 -6.90 9.97
N ASN A 40 1.98 -7.88 9.32
CA ASN A 40 2.10 -9.24 9.82
C ASN A 40 2.89 -9.31 11.14
N ILE A 41 3.96 -8.53 11.28
CA ILE A 41 4.71 -8.42 12.54
C ILE A 41 3.82 -7.83 13.64
N LEU A 42 3.06 -6.77 13.33
CA LEU A 42 2.19 -6.11 14.30
C LEU A 42 1.02 -7.00 14.75
N VAL A 43 0.49 -7.86 13.88
CA VAL A 43 -0.63 -8.76 14.21
C VAL A 43 -0.18 -10.01 14.96
N THR A 44 1.06 -10.48 14.76
CA THR A 44 1.62 -11.66 15.44
C THR A 44 2.15 -11.34 16.83
N MET A 45 2.35 -10.06 17.15
CA MET A 45 2.62 -9.58 18.51
C MET A 45 1.34 -9.62 19.37
N ASP A 46 0.84 -10.82 19.68
CA ASP A 46 -0.23 -11.06 20.64
C ASP A 46 0.28 -10.76 22.07
N PHE A 47 0.20 -9.50 22.49
CA PHE A 47 0.48 -9.10 23.87
C PHE A 47 -0.82 -8.72 24.58
N PRO A 48 -1.02 -9.12 25.85
CA PRO A 48 -2.21 -8.74 26.61
C PRO A 48 -2.40 -7.22 26.59
N ASP A 49 -3.62 -6.76 26.26
CA ASP A 49 -4.00 -5.34 26.16
C ASP A 49 -3.58 -4.52 27.40
N ALA A 50 -3.42 -5.17 28.56
CA ALA A 50 -2.94 -4.59 29.81
C ALA A 50 -1.51 -4.01 29.75
N ILE A 51 -0.68 -4.39 28.77
CA ILE A 51 0.73 -4.00 28.67
C ILE A 51 0.99 -3.06 27.48
N THR A 52 0.11 -3.02 26.46
CA THR A 52 0.46 -2.43 25.16
C THR A 52 -0.09 -1.05 24.84
N SER A 53 -0.96 -0.48 25.68
CA SER A 53 -1.39 0.93 25.67
C SER A 53 -1.48 1.59 24.27
N GLY A 54 -2.10 0.93 23.28
CA GLY A 54 -2.27 1.47 21.93
C GLY A 54 -1.78 0.61 20.76
N LEU A 55 -1.15 -0.55 21.00
CA LEU A 55 -0.74 -1.46 19.90
C LEU A 55 -1.90 -1.82 18.98
N ARG A 56 -3.06 -2.21 19.54
CA ARG A 56 -4.26 -2.53 18.76
C ARG A 56 -4.70 -1.39 17.85
N ARG A 57 -4.69 -0.15 18.35
CA ARG A 57 -5.03 1.04 17.56
C ARG A 57 -4.05 1.28 16.41
N THR A 58 -2.75 1.07 16.66
CA THR A 58 -1.71 1.21 15.63
C THR A 58 -1.83 0.11 14.58
N THR A 59 -2.06 -1.14 14.99
CA THR A 59 -2.30 -2.27 14.07
C THR A 59 -3.54 -2.04 13.20
N ASP A 60 -4.64 -1.56 13.80
CA ASP A 60 -5.87 -1.22 13.07
C ASP A 60 -5.64 -0.06 12.07
N MET A 61 -4.87 0.95 12.47
CA MET A 61 -4.48 2.05 11.59
C MET A 61 -3.64 1.57 10.41
N VAL A 62 -2.60 0.76 10.66
CA VAL A 62 -1.74 0.18 9.63
C VAL A 62 -2.55 -0.67 8.66
N ARG A 63 -3.47 -1.51 9.16
CA ARG A 63 -4.40 -2.29 8.33
C ARG A 63 -5.20 -1.38 7.39
N GLY A 64 -5.82 -0.33 7.93
CA GLY A 64 -6.60 0.59 7.12
C GLY A 64 -5.77 1.36 6.09
N ILE A 65 -4.49 1.66 6.37
CA ILE A 65 -3.58 2.25 5.37
C ILE A 65 -3.30 1.24 4.25
N LEU A 66 -2.95 0.01 4.60
CA LEU A 66 -2.61 -1.08 3.69
C LEU A 66 -3.77 -1.43 2.73
N GLU A 67 -4.97 -1.62 3.27
CA GLU A 67 -6.16 -1.95 2.46
C GLU A 67 -6.49 -0.88 1.43
N ARG A 68 -6.42 0.40 1.83
CA ARG A 68 -6.62 1.52 0.91
C ARG A 68 -5.51 1.58 -0.14
N THR A 69 -4.25 1.37 0.24
CA THR A 69 -3.12 1.34 -0.72
C THR A 69 -3.28 0.21 -1.75
N ARG A 70 -3.71 -0.99 -1.35
CA ARG A 70 -4.03 -2.09 -2.28
C ARG A 70 -5.12 -1.70 -3.27
N SER A 71 -6.15 -1.02 -2.78
CA SER A 71 -7.27 -0.57 -3.59
C SER A 71 -6.80 0.47 -4.63
N ASP A 72 -6.02 1.46 -4.20
CA ASP A 72 -5.43 2.49 -5.06
C ASP A 72 -4.55 1.85 -6.16
N LEU A 73 -3.67 0.91 -5.80
CA LEU A 73 -2.80 0.23 -6.74
C LEU A 73 -3.59 -0.61 -7.76
N THR A 74 -4.63 -1.31 -7.31
CA THR A 74 -5.50 -2.10 -8.18
C THR A 74 -6.16 -1.22 -9.24
N LEU A 75 -6.69 -0.06 -8.83
CA LEU A 75 -7.32 0.90 -9.74
C LEU A 75 -6.34 1.40 -10.80
N VAL A 76 -5.13 1.78 -10.39
CA VAL A 76 -4.07 2.27 -11.29
C VAL A 76 -3.68 1.21 -12.32
N ILE A 77 -3.50 -0.04 -11.89
CA ILE A 77 -3.16 -1.15 -12.80
C ILE A 77 -4.27 -1.39 -13.83
N GLN A 78 -5.54 -1.39 -13.40
CA GLN A 78 -6.66 -1.56 -14.34
C GLN A 78 -6.77 -0.39 -15.31
N GLN A 79 -6.54 0.84 -14.85
CA GLN A 79 -6.54 2.02 -15.70
C GLN A 79 -5.43 1.92 -16.77
N LYS A 80 -4.19 1.62 -16.39
CA LYS A 80 -3.07 1.39 -17.31
C LYS A 80 -3.38 0.32 -18.35
N LYS A 81 -4.00 -0.79 -17.93
CA LYS A 81 -4.42 -1.87 -18.83
C LYS A 81 -5.49 -1.41 -19.82
N LEU A 82 -6.43 -0.57 -19.39
CA LEU A 82 -7.44 0.01 -20.25
C LEU A 82 -6.82 0.98 -21.27
N GLU A 83 -5.93 1.87 -20.82
CA GLU A 83 -5.19 2.80 -21.68
C GLU A 83 -4.40 2.04 -22.77
N GLY A 84 -3.72 0.95 -22.42
CA GLY A 84 -3.02 0.10 -23.39
C GLY A 84 -3.96 -0.56 -24.42
N LYS A 85 -5.14 -1.00 -23.99
CA LYS A 85 -6.17 -1.54 -24.91
C LYS A 85 -6.71 -0.46 -25.85
N LEU A 86 -6.94 0.75 -25.36
CA LEU A 86 -7.39 1.89 -26.17
C LEU A 86 -6.35 2.26 -27.21
N LYS A 87 -5.07 2.32 -26.84
CA LYS A 87 -3.97 2.57 -27.78
C LYS A 87 -3.92 1.51 -28.88
N THR A 88 -3.99 0.23 -28.51
CA THR A 88 -4.03 -0.90 -29.47
C THR A 88 -5.24 -0.81 -30.41
N PHE A 89 -6.38 -0.33 -29.91
CA PHE A 89 -7.58 -0.12 -30.71
C PHE A 89 -7.43 1.06 -31.67
N GLU A 90 -6.86 2.18 -31.23
CA GLU A 90 -6.55 3.33 -32.09
C GLU A 90 -5.58 2.94 -33.23
N ASP A 91 -4.53 2.19 -32.91
CA ASP A 91 -3.55 1.72 -33.90
C ASP A 91 -4.16 0.80 -34.97
N ARG A 92 -5.29 0.13 -34.68
CA ARG A 92 -6.02 -0.71 -35.65
C ARG A 92 -6.98 0.06 -36.55
N LEU A 93 -7.37 1.27 -36.15
CA LEU A 93 -8.28 2.13 -36.92
C LEU A 93 -7.53 3.06 -37.88
N ARG A 94 -6.22 3.19 -37.72
CA ARG A 94 -5.32 3.87 -38.67
C ARG A 94 -4.87 2.91 -39.77
#